data_AF-A0A453CUS2-F1
#
_entry.id   AF-A0A453CUS2-F1
#
_cell.length_a   1.000
_cell.length_b   1.000
_cell.length_c   1.000
_cell.angle_alpha   90.00
_cell.angle_beta   90.00
_cell.angle_gamma   90.00
#
_symmetry.space_group_name_H-M   'P 1'
#
loop_
_entity.id
_entity.type
_entity.pdbx_description
1 polymer ?
#
loop_
_entity_poly.entity_id
_entity_poly.type
_entity_poly.pdbx_seq_one_letter_code
_entity_poly.pdbx_strand_id
1 'polypeptide(L)'
;CGGLVVEGDDQVLVELLIGKGTQTRIPLSMQQEIKTLLKHFSTYQLQHIYREGNQVAHVLCKEAYRRPGVWKSGIVPHAVWEKALEDMHGVAHERICKKSW
;
A
#
# COMPACT_ATOMS: atom_id res chain seq x y z
N CYS A 1 22.09 2.80 -2.64
CA CYS A 1 21.32 3.69 -1.74
C CYS A 1 19.84 3.39 -1.93
N GLY A 2 19.21 2.68 -0.99
CA GLY A 2 17.83 2.21 -1.12
C GLY A 2 16.85 3.27 -0.61
N GLY A 3 16.08 3.87 -1.52
CA GLY A 3 14.90 4.64 -1.16
C GLY A 3 13.70 3.73 -0.96
N LEU A 4 12.76 4.13 -0.10
CA LEU A 4 11.50 3.41 0.08
C LEU A 4 10.50 3.83 -1.00
N VAL A 5 9.92 2.87 -1.71
CA VAL A 5 8.72 3.12 -2.53
C VAL A 5 7.51 2.61 -1.77
N VAL A 6 6.51 3.47 -1.56
CA VAL A 6 5.25 3.15 -0.89
C VAL A 6 4.13 3.27 -1.91
N GLU A 7 3.55 2.12 -2.26
CA GLU A 7 2.45 2.01 -3.20
C GLU A 7 1.10 1.92 -2.48
N GLY A 8 0.07 2.55 -3.03
CA GLY A 8 -1.30 2.42 -2.53
C GLY A 8 -2.34 2.68 -3.61
N ASP A 9 -3.50 2.04 -3.50
CA ASP A 9 -4.61 2.17 -4.46
C ASP A 9 -5.62 3.28 -4.10
N ASP A 10 -5.54 3.82 -2.88
CA ASP A 10 -6.30 5.02 -2.49
C ASP A 10 -5.60 6.29 -3.00
N GLN A 11 -6.07 6.78 -4.15
CA GLN A 11 -5.55 8.00 -4.78
C GLN A 11 -5.63 9.21 -3.85
N VAL A 12 -6.73 9.36 -3.10
CA VAL A 12 -6.98 10.51 -2.24
C VAL A 12 -5.97 10.53 -1.09
N LEU A 13 -5.69 9.36 -0.50
CA LEU A 13 -4.68 9.24 0.55
C LEU A 13 -3.26 9.51 0.01
N VAL A 14 -2.90 8.97 -1.16
CA VAL A 14 -1.59 9.22 -1.77
C VAL A 14 -1.40 10.72 -2.04
N GLU A 15 -2.40 11.37 -2.66
CA GLU A 15 -2.37 12.81 -2.96
C GLU A 15 -2.26 13.67 -1.70
N LEU A 16 -2.97 13.31 -0.63
CA LEU A 16 -2.85 13.96 0.68
C LEU A 16 -1.42 13.84 1.24
N LEU A 17 -0.84 12.64 1.20
CA LEU A 17 0.48 12.39 1.79
C LEU A 17 1.61 13.11 1.03
N ILE A 18 1.46 13.31 -0.28
CA ILE A 18 2.39 14.11 -1.10
C ILE A 18 2.07 15.61 -1.11
N GLY A 19 1.10 16.06 -0.32
CA GLY A 19 0.75 17.49 -0.18
C GLY A 19 -0.04 18.08 -1.35
N LYS A 20 -0.63 17.24 -2.21
CA LYS A 20 -1.49 17.67 -3.34
C LYS A 20 -2.98 17.63 -3.03
N GLY A 21 -3.39 16.89 -2.00
CA GLY A 21 -4.77 16.80 -1.54
C GLY A 21 -4.95 17.41 -0.13
N THR A 22 -6.20 17.73 0.21
CA THR A 22 -6.60 18.23 1.54
C THR A 22 -7.67 17.38 2.20
N GLN A 23 -8.32 16.49 1.46
CA GLN A 23 -9.41 15.64 1.91
C GLN A 23 -8.93 14.21 2.14
N THR A 24 -9.48 13.53 3.15
CA THR A 24 -9.34 12.07 3.33
C THR A 24 -10.39 11.55 4.29
N ARG A 25 -10.59 10.22 4.28
CA ARG A 25 -11.49 9.51 5.21
C ARG A 25 -10.80 9.13 6.52
N ILE A 26 -9.47 9.23 6.60
CA ILE A 26 -8.72 8.85 7.80
C ILE A 26 -8.54 10.03 8.78
N PRO A 27 -8.58 9.79 10.10
CA PRO A 27 -8.36 10.84 11.10
C PRO A 27 -6.99 11.52 10.98
N LEU A 28 -6.90 12.79 11.40
CA LEU A 28 -5.65 13.57 11.36
C LEU A 28 -4.50 12.89 12.12
N SER A 29 -4.80 12.22 13.24
CA SER A 29 -3.81 11.47 14.01
C SER A 29 -3.13 10.38 13.19
N MET A 30 -3.91 9.61 12.43
CA MET A 30 -3.40 8.57 11.55
C MET A 30 -2.54 9.15 10.41
N GLN A 31 -2.95 10.30 9.86
CA GLN A 31 -2.15 10.99 8.84
C GLN A 31 -0.78 11.43 9.38
N GLN A 32 -0.75 11.97 10.61
CA GLN A 32 0.48 12.40 11.27
C GLN A 32 1.38 11.20 11.60
N GLU A 33 0.80 10.09 12.02
CA GLU A 33 1.53 8.85 12.29
C GLU A 33 2.20 8.30 11.02
N ILE A 34 1.47 8.19 9.91
CA ILE A 34 2.02 7.77 8.61
C ILE A 34 3.18 8.69 8.20
N LYS A 35 3.00 10.02 8.27
CA LYS A 35 4.06 10.98 7.94
C LYS A 35 5.27 10.84 8.86
N THR A 36 5.06 10.54 10.14
CA THR A 36 6.15 10.32 11.11
C THR A 36 6.93 9.06 10.78
N LEU A 37 6.26 7.97 10.41
CA LEU A 37 6.92 6.74 9.97
C LEU A 37 7.77 6.98 8.72
N LEU A 38 7.22 7.67 7.71
CA LEU A 38 7.94 7.97 6.46
C LEU A 38 9.22 8.79 6.67
N LYS A 39 9.26 9.68 7.68
CA LYS A 39 10.45 10.49 8.01
C LYS A 39 11.66 9.68 8.48
N HIS A 40 11.48 8.42 8.85
CA HIS A 40 12.59 7.53 9.23
C HIS A 40 13.39 7.04 8.00
N PHE A 41 12.86 7.23 6.79
CA PHE A 41 13.53 6.87 5.56
C PHE A 41 14.22 8.11 4.98
N SER A 42 15.50 7.98 4.64
CA SER A 42 16.31 9.07 4.06
C SER A 42 15.74 9.60 2.75
N THR A 43 15.15 8.70 1.96
CA THR A 43 14.38 9.02 0.75
C THR A 43 13.18 8.09 0.67
N TYR A 44 12.03 8.64 0.30
CA TYR A 44 10.84 7.85 0.00
C TYR A 44 10.06 8.43 -1.17
N GLN A 45 9.36 7.58 -1.91
CA GLN A 45 8.42 7.94 -2.96
C GLN A 45 7.07 7.32 -2.64
N LEU A 46 6.01 8.12 -2.72
CA LEU A 46 4.63 7.66 -2.62
C LEU A 46 4.07 7.55 -4.04
N GLN A 47 3.45 6.41 -4.34
CA GLN A 47 2.95 6.10 -5.66
C GLN A 47 1.52 5.57 -5.60
N HIS A 48 0.66 6.15 -6.42
CA HIS A 48 -0.67 5.61 -6.64
C HIS A 48 -0.57 4.48 -7.68
N ILE A 49 -1.20 3.35 -7.36
CA ILE A 49 -1.30 2.18 -8.23
C ILE A 49 -2.75 1.79 -8.45
N TYR A 50 -3.02 1.03 -9.51
CA TYR A 50 -4.34 0.44 -9.69
C TYR A 50 -4.65 -0.57 -8.57
N ARG A 51 -5.93 -0.72 -8.26
CA ARG A 51 -6.39 -1.67 -7.23
C ARG A 51 -5.99 -3.11 -7.56
N GLU A 52 -5.96 -3.42 -8.84
CA GLU A 52 -5.50 -4.68 -9.43
C GLU A 52 -4.01 -4.92 -9.18
N GLY A 53 -3.22 -3.85 -9.01
CA GLY A 53 -1.81 -3.92 -8.61
C GLY A 53 -1.61 -4.04 -7.09
N ASN A 54 -2.64 -3.78 -6.27
CA ASN A 54 -2.55 -3.82 -4.80
C ASN A 54 -3.19 -5.09 -4.19
N GLN A 55 -3.26 -6.19 -4.95
CA GLN A 55 -4.00 -7.39 -4.56
C GLN A 55 -3.41 -8.09 -3.34
N VAL A 56 -2.09 -8.09 -3.18
CA VAL A 56 -1.43 -8.70 -2.01
C VAL A 56 -1.89 -8.02 -0.72
N ALA A 57 -1.85 -6.69 -0.67
CA ALA A 57 -2.31 -5.93 0.49
C ALA A 57 -3.83 -6.08 0.70
N HIS A 58 -4.60 -6.13 -0.39
CA HIS A 58 -6.06 -6.36 -0.32
C HIS A 58 -6.40 -7.70 0.34
N VAL A 59 -5.77 -8.80 -0.09
CA VAL A 59 -5.99 -10.13 0.47
C VAL A 59 -5.50 -10.19 1.92
N LEU A 60 -4.35 -9.60 2.22
CA LEU A 60 -3.84 -9.54 3.59
C LEU A 60 -4.80 -8.80 4.53
N CYS A 61 -5.36 -7.68 4.08
CA CYS A 61 -6.37 -6.92 4.84
C CYS A 61 -7.63 -7.77 5.10
N LYS A 62 -8.11 -8.52 4.10
CA LYS A 62 -9.27 -9.41 4.24
C LYS A 62 -9.01 -10.56 5.22
N GLU A 63 -7.82 -11.15 5.19
CA GLU A 63 -7.43 -12.20 6.14
C GLU A 63 -7.31 -11.65 7.57
N ALA A 64 -6.77 -10.44 7.74
CA ALA A 64 -6.73 -9.76 9.03
C ALA A 64 -8.12 -9.49 9.63
N TYR A 65 -9.11 -9.15 8.81
CA TYR A 65 -10.50 -9.00 9.27
C TYR A 65 -11.11 -10.30 9.80
N ARG A 66 -10.80 -11.43 9.14
CA ARG A 66 -11.30 -12.76 9.54
C ARG A 66 -10.57 -13.29 10.77
N ARG A 67 -9.26 -13.06 10.83
CA ARG A 67 -8.37 -13.54 11.88
C ARG A 67 -7.46 -12.41 12.36
N PRO A 68 -7.92 -11.60 13.34
CA PRO A 68 -7.09 -10.54 13.90
C PRO A 68 -5.75 -11.07 14.41
N GLY A 69 -4.67 -10.35 14.12
CA GLY A 69 -3.31 -10.76 14.51
C GLY A 69 -2.68 -11.81 13.60
N VAL A 70 -3.17 -11.97 12.36
CA VAL A 70 -2.60 -12.88 11.36
C VAL A 70 -1.10 -12.68 11.10
N TRP A 71 -0.57 -11.48 11.37
CA TRP A 71 0.85 -11.16 11.27
C TRP A 71 1.70 -11.59 12.47
N LYS A 72 1.11 -11.99 13.61
CA LYS A 72 1.85 -12.27 14.85
C LYS A 72 2.62 -13.59 14.84
N SER A 73 2.16 -14.58 14.07
CA SER A 73 2.78 -15.91 14.02
C SER A 73 3.99 -15.98 13.08
N GLY A 74 4.26 -14.94 12.29
CA GLY A 74 5.25 -14.98 11.20
C GLY A 74 4.86 -15.88 10.02
N ILE A 75 3.69 -16.53 10.08
CA ILE A 75 3.19 -17.41 9.02
C ILE A 75 2.27 -16.60 8.12
N VAL A 76 2.66 -16.43 6.86
CA VAL A 76 1.84 -15.77 5.83
C VAL A 76 0.66 -16.69 5.45
N PRO A 77 -0.59 -16.22 5.46
CA PRO A 77 -1.72 -17.00 4.97
C PRO A 77 -1.53 -17.46 3.53
N HIS A 78 -1.94 -18.68 3.21
CA HIS A 78 -1.79 -19.26 1.87
C HIS A 78 -2.29 -18.32 0.75
N ALA A 79 -3.47 -17.74 0.92
CA ALA A 79 -4.06 -16.83 -0.07
C ALA A 79 -3.21 -15.56 -0.30
N VAL A 80 -2.55 -15.05 0.75
CA VAL A 80 -1.64 -13.89 0.63
C VAL A 80 -0.36 -14.32 -0.10
N TRP A 81 0.15 -15.52 0.21
CA TRP A 81 1.32 -16.08 -0.44
C TRP A 81 1.11 -16.31 -1.95
N GLU A 82 -0.02 -16.89 -2.34
CA GLU A 82 -0.38 -17.07 -3.76
C GLU A 82 -0.39 -15.73 -4.51
N LYS A 83 -1.01 -14.70 -3.92
CA LYS A 83 -1.00 -13.35 -4.52
C LYS A 83 0.40 -12.75 -4.59
N ALA A 84 1.23 -12.96 -3.58
CA ALA A 84 2.62 -12.49 -3.62
C ALA A 84 3.42 -13.17 -4.74
N LEU A 85 3.18 -14.46 -5.00
CA LEU A 85 3.80 -15.18 -6.11
C LEU A 85 3.30 -14.66 -7.47
N GLU A 86 1.99 -14.47 -7.65
CA GLU A 86 1.44 -13.89 -8.89
C GLU A 86 2.03 -12.50 -9.18
N ASP A 87 2.14 -11.67 -8.13
CA ASP A 87 2.67 -10.32 -8.18
C ASP A 87 4.18 -10.27 -8.52
N MET A 88 4.96 -11.17 -7.91
CA MET A 88 6.39 -11.33 -8.16
C MET A 88 6.69 -11.73 -9.61
N HIS A 89 5.84 -12.59 -10.20
CA HIS A 89 5.98 -13.01 -11.59
C HIS A 89 5.48 -11.95 -12.59
N GLY A 90 4.92 -10.82 -12.13
CA GLY A 90 4.48 -9.72 -12.97
C GLY A 90 3.29 -10.04 -13.88
N VAL A 91 2.53 -11.09 -13.54
CA VAL A 91 1.54 -11.71 -14.45
C VAL A 91 0.21 -10.98 -14.48
N ALA A 92 -0.06 -10.12 -13.49
CA ALA A 92 -1.43 -9.66 -13.25
C ALA A 92 -1.83 -8.44 -14.10
N HIS A 93 -1.32 -7.24 -13.85
CA HIS A 93 -1.92 -6.02 -14.42
C HIS A 93 -0.93 -4.84 -14.53
N GLU A 94 -1.27 -3.83 -15.35
CA GLU A 94 -0.56 -2.54 -15.37
C GLU A 94 -0.61 -1.93 -13.96
N ARG A 95 0.55 -1.70 -13.34
CA ARG A 95 0.64 -1.24 -11.93
C ARG A 95 0.42 0.25 -11.78
N ILE A 96 0.95 1.03 -12.71
CA ILE A 96 1.01 2.48 -12.62
C ILE A 96 -0.15 3.08 -13.41
N CYS A 97 -0.92 3.97 -12.76
CA CYS A 97 -1.88 4.79 -13.47
C CYS A 97 -1.15 5.71 -14.45
N LYS A 98 -1.24 5.40 -15.76
CA LYS A 98 -0.80 6.34 -16.80
C LYS A 98 -1.71 7.55 -16.72
N LYS A 99 -1.15 8.70 -16.34
CA LYS A 99 -1.88 9.96 -16.45
C LYS A 99 -2.17 10.21 -17.93
N SER A 100 -3.43 10.08 -18.31
CA SER A 100 -3.94 10.65 -19.56
C SER A 100 -3.78 12.16 -19.45
N TRP A 101 -2.96 12.75 -20.31
CA TRP A 101 -2.91 14.19 -20.52
C TRP A 101 -4.09 14.62 -21.38
#